data_AF-A0A317HB93-F1
#
_entry.id   AF-A0A317HB93-F1
#
_cell.length_a   1.000
_cell.length_b   1.000
_cell.length_c   1.000
_cell.angle_alpha   90.00
_cell.angle_beta   90.00
_cell.angle_gamma   90.00
#
_symmetry.space_group_name_H-M   'P 1'
#
loop_
_entity.id
_entity.type
_entity.pdbx_description
1 polymer ?
#
loop_
_entity_poly.entity_id
_entity_poly.type
_entity_poly.pdbx_seq_one_letter_code
_entity_poly.pdbx_strand_id
1 'polypeptide(L)'
;MKITICGSLKFFDKMLGIQERLEEMGHEVLMPIEVAGLDYWSEDGSLRVTAKRAQDLISEHFRKIEKSDAVLVVNMTKGDIKNYIGANTFLELGFAHYLGKRIYLLHPIPDQPYILDEVLAIGASVLDGDVGNL
;
A
#
# COMPACT_ATOMS: atom_id res chain seq x y z
N MET A 1 -8.87 -13.63 5.86
CA MET A 1 -9.26 -12.88 4.64
C MET A 1 -8.12 -12.93 3.65
N LYS A 2 -8.37 -12.63 2.39
CA LYS A 2 -7.33 -12.28 1.41
C LYS A 2 -7.07 -10.77 1.47
N ILE A 3 -5.85 -10.37 1.79
CA ILE A 3 -5.47 -8.97 2.02
C ILE A 3 -4.38 -8.58 1.01
N THR A 4 -4.61 -7.53 0.22
CA THR A 4 -3.53 -6.93 -0.59
C THR A 4 -2.81 -5.87 0.23
N ILE A 5 -1.49 -5.97 0.32
CA ILE A 5 -0.66 -4.93 0.93
C ILE A 5 -0.36 -3.85 -0.10
N CYS A 6 -0.65 -2.60 0.27
CA CYS A 6 -0.42 -1.40 -0.51
C CYS A 6 0.59 -0.49 0.21
N GLY A 7 1.39 0.28 -0.52
CA GLY A 7 2.33 1.22 0.08
C GLY A 7 3.58 1.51 -0.75
N SER A 8 4.48 2.31 -0.19
CA SER A 8 5.74 2.62 -0.88
C SER A 8 6.70 1.42 -0.82
N LEU A 9 7.17 0.97 -1.99
CA LEU A 9 8.20 -0.08 -2.10
C LEU A 9 9.54 0.29 -1.41
N LYS A 10 9.74 1.55 -1.01
CA LYS A 10 10.83 1.94 -0.10
C LYS A 10 10.76 1.24 1.27
N PHE A 11 9.59 0.73 1.64
CA PHE A 11 9.33 0.03 2.89
C PHE A 11 8.99 -1.45 2.66
N PHE A 12 9.48 -2.05 1.56
CA PHE A 12 9.18 -3.43 1.21
C PHE A 12 9.57 -4.42 2.32
N ASP A 13 10.73 -4.24 2.96
CA ASP A 13 11.14 -5.05 4.11
C ASP A 13 10.15 -5.00 5.29
N LYS A 14 9.54 -3.84 5.52
CA LYS A 14 8.50 -3.69 6.55
C LYS A 14 7.22 -4.42 6.14
N MET A 15 6.87 -4.40 4.86
CA MET A 15 5.74 -5.14 4.32
C MET A 15 5.94 -6.65 4.44
N LEU A 16 7.16 -7.16 4.25
CA LEU A 16 7.47 -8.58 4.46
C LEU A 16 7.20 -9.02 5.90
N GLY A 17 7.68 -8.26 6.89
CA GLY A 17 7.38 -8.58 8.29
C GLY A 17 5.88 -8.47 8.64
N ILE A 18 5.16 -7.56 7.99
CA ILE A 18 3.69 -7.46 8.13
C ILE A 18 2.98 -8.65 7.48
N GLN A 19 3.45 -9.09 6.30
CA GLN A 19 2.93 -10.27 5.62
C GLN A 19 3.04 -11.49 6.53
N GLU A 20 4.22 -11.77 7.09
CA GLU A 20 4.45 -12.90 8.00
C GLU A 20 3.44 -12.89 9.16
N ARG A 21 3.28 -11.74 9.82
CA ARG A 21 2.31 -11.58 10.93
C ARG A 21 0.86 -11.83 10.49
N LEU A 22 0.44 -11.33 9.33
CA LEU A 22 -0.91 -11.54 8.82
C LEU A 22 -1.16 -13.00 8.44
N GLU A 23 -0.15 -13.65 7.87
CA GLU A 23 -0.21 -15.08 7.51
C GLU A 23 -0.29 -15.96 8.77
N GLU A 24 0.46 -15.64 9.83
CA GLU A 24 0.35 -16.28 11.15
C GLU A 24 -1.07 -16.13 11.76
N MET A 25 -1.75 -15.02 11.48
CA MET A 25 -3.14 -14.78 11.87
C MET A 25 -4.16 -15.52 10.98
N GLY A 26 -3.72 -16.32 10.00
CA GLY A 26 -4.57 -17.09 9.11
C GLY A 26 -5.14 -16.28 7.94
N HIS A 27 -4.48 -15.20 7.53
CA HIS A 27 -4.83 -14.45 6.33
C HIS A 27 -3.98 -14.86 5.14
N GLU A 28 -4.54 -14.75 3.93
CA GLU A 28 -3.78 -14.87 2.68
C GLU A 28 -3.33 -13.47 2.26
N VAL A 29 -2.04 -13.27 2.00
CA VAL A 29 -1.50 -11.94 1.69
C VAL A 29 -1.03 -11.84 0.24
N LEU A 30 -1.46 -10.78 -0.44
CA LEU A 30 -1.00 -10.44 -1.79
C LEU A 30 -0.05 -9.24 -1.71
N MET A 31 1.23 -9.48 -1.92
CA MET A 31 2.27 -8.44 -1.85
C MET A 31 2.36 -7.60 -3.14
N PRO A 32 2.83 -6.33 -3.06
CA PRO A 32 3.26 -5.60 -4.23
C PRO A 32 4.49 -6.26 -4.86
N ILE A 33 4.77 -5.96 -6.13
CA ILE A 33 5.92 -6.54 -6.85
C ILE A 33 7.11 -5.61 -6.72
N GLU A 34 8.18 -6.10 -6.09
CA GLU A 34 9.50 -5.46 -6.13
C GLU A 34 10.26 -5.96 -7.37
N VAL A 35 10.84 -5.04 -8.14
CA VAL A 35 11.66 -5.37 -9.32
C VAL A 35 13.11 -5.46 -8.88
N ALA A 36 13.70 -6.65 -9.00
CA ALA A 36 15.09 -6.89 -8.62
C ALA A 36 16.06 -5.92 -9.33
N GLY A 37 17.01 -5.38 -8.57
CA GLY A 37 18.03 -4.45 -9.08
C GLY A 37 17.55 -3.02 -9.30
N LEU A 38 16.30 -2.70 -8.96
CA LEU A 38 15.77 -1.35 -9.05
C LEU A 38 16.02 -0.58 -7.75
N ASP A 39 16.66 0.59 -7.82
CA ASP A 39 16.79 1.48 -6.67
C ASP A 39 15.52 2.32 -6.47
N TYR A 40 14.74 1.96 -5.46
CA TYR A 40 13.55 2.70 -5.08
C TYR A 40 13.84 4.00 -4.33
N TRP A 41 15.06 4.17 -3.81
CA TRP A 41 15.50 5.37 -3.10
C TRP A 41 15.98 6.48 -4.01
N SER A 42 16.53 6.15 -5.19
CA SER A 42 16.95 7.10 -6.22
C SER A 42 15.90 8.18 -6.52
N GLU A 43 16.34 9.43 -6.66
CA GLU A 43 15.47 10.52 -7.10
C GLU A 43 15.09 10.38 -8.59
N ASP A 44 15.99 9.84 -9.42
CA ASP A 44 15.68 9.53 -10.81
C ASP A 44 14.70 8.36 -10.90
N GLY A 45 13.48 8.66 -11.35
CA GLY A 45 12.41 7.69 -11.54
C GLY A 45 12.42 7.00 -12.90
N SER A 46 13.32 7.34 -13.82
CA SER A 46 13.32 6.85 -15.21
C SER A 46 13.26 5.33 -15.32
N LEU A 47 14.14 4.62 -14.61
CA LEU A 47 14.16 3.16 -14.54
C LEU A 47 12.88 2.59 -13.92
N ARG A 48 12.33 3.25 -12.90
CA ARG A 48 11.07 2.80 -12.27
C ARG A 48 9.89 2.94 -13.23
N VAL A 49 9.83 4.01 -14.01
CA VAL A 49 8.81 4.20 -15.05
C VAL A 49 8.93 3.13 -16.12
N THR A 50 10.15 2.87 -16.61
CA THR A 50 10.42 1.84 -17.61
C THR A 50 9.99 0.46 -17.10
N ALA A 51 10.38 0.08 -15.88
CA ALA A 51 9.99 -1.18 -15.27
C ALA A 51 8.47 -1.32 -15.09
N LYS A 52 7.81 -0.26 -14.57
CA LYS A 52 6.34 -0.23 -14.42
C LYS A 52 5.60 -0.45 -15.73
N ARG A 53 6.08 0.16 -16.83
CA ARG A 53 5.48 0.00 -18.16
C ARG A 53 5.76 -1.37 -18.75
N ALA A 54 7.01 -1.82 -18.69
CA ALA A 54 7.43 -3.07 -19.30
C ALA A 54 6.72 -4.30 -18.69
N GLN A 55 6.39 -4.24 -17.40
CA GLN A 55 5.76 -5.33 -16.65
C GLN A 55 4.30 -5.05 -16.26
N ASP A 56 3.70 -3.95 -16.73
CA ASP A 56 2.33 -3.54 -16.40
C ASP A 56 2.03 -3.58 -14.88
N LEU A 57 3.00 -3.13 -14.06
CA LEU A 57 2.99 -3.34 -12.60
C LEU A 57 1.79 -2.69 -11.90
N ILE A 58 1.26 -1.60 -12.47
CA ILE A 58 0.08 -0.93 -11.95
C ILE A 58 -1.14 -1.85 -12.09
N SER A 59 -1.41 -2.34 -13.30
CA SER A 59 -2.55 -3.21 -13.55
C SER A 59 -2.40 -4.55 -12.84
N GLU A 60 -1.19 -5.11 -12.79
CA GLU A 60 -0.91 -6.33 -12.02
C GLU A 60 -1.25 -6.16 -10.53
N HIS A 61 -0.88 -5.03 -9.93
CA HIS A 61 -1.24 -4.77 -8.54
C HIS A 61 -2.74 -4.52 -8.37
N PHE A 62 -3.40 -3.84 -9.30
CA PHE A 62 -4.86 -3.67 -9.28
C PHE A 62 -5.60 -5.01 -9.40
N ARG A 63 -5.12 -5.95 -10.21
CA ARG A 63 -5.65 -7.32 -10.26
C ARG A 63 -5.53 -8.04 -8.91
N LYS A 64 -4.51 -7.74 -8.10
CA LYS A 64 -4.38 -8.25 -6.72
C LYS A 64 -5.45 -7.64 -5.81
N ILE A 65 -5.61 -6.32 -5.86
CA ILE A 65 -6.67 -5.60 -5.12
C ILE A 65 -8.05 -6.17 -5.46
N GLU A 66 -8.35 -6.36 -6.75
CA GLU A 66 -9.61 -6.93 -7.22
C GLU A 66 -9.89 -8.33 -6.63
N LYS A 67 -8.87 -9.19 -6.58
CA LYS A 67 -8.95 -10.55 -6.03
C LYS A 67 -9.03 -10.60 -4.51
N SER A 68 -8.72 -9.51 -3.80
CA SER A 68 -8.68 -9.47 -2.33
C SER A 68 -10.00 -9.05 -1.69
N ASP A 69 -10.19 -9.41 -0.42
CA ASP A 69 -11.32 -8.97 0.40
C ASP A 69 -11.07 -7.56 0.96
N ALA A 70 -9.80 -7.23 1.19
CA ALA A 70 -9.36 -6.00 1.82
C ALA A 70 -8.01 -5.52 1.29
N VAL A 71 -7.73 -4.23 1.48
CA VAL A 71 -6.40 -3.65 1.35
C VAL A 71 -5.87 -3.18 2.71
N LEU A 72 -4.58 -3.40 2.95
CA LEU A 72 -3.85 -2.80 4.06
C LEU A 72 -2.79 -1.85 3.51
N VAL A 73 -2.92 -0.56 3.81
CA VAL A 73 -1.91 0.44 3.47
C VAL A 73 -0.87 0.51 4.57
N VAL A 74 0.38 0.19 4.22
CA VAL A 74 1.55 0.31 5.10
C VAL A 74 2.13 1.72 4.95
N ASN A 75 1.47 2.68 5.60
CA ASN A 75 1.81 4.10 5.57
C ASN A 75 2.86 4.46 6.63
N MET A 76 4.12 4.10 6.38
CA MET A 76 5.25 4.45 7.25
C MET A 76 5.63 5.94 7.15
N THR A 77 6.34 6.47 8.15
CA THR A 77 6.97 7.79 8.04
C THR A 77 8.07 7.77 6.98
N LYS A 78 8.08 8.78 6.09
CA LYS A 78 9.05 8.91 5.00
C LYS A 78 9.70 10.29 5.02
N GLY A 79 10.97 10.34 5.43
CA GLY A 79 11.63 11.62 5.72
C GLY A 79 10.85 12.34 6.82
N ASP A 80 10.46 13.58 6.56
CA ASP A 80 9.70 14.40 7.52
C ASP A 80 8.18 14.21 7.41
N ILE A 81 7.70 13.41 6.45
CA ILE A 81 6.26 13.17 6.24
C ILE A 81 5.84 11.96 7.06
N LYS A 82 5.12 12.21 8.17
CA LYS A 82 4.53 11.16 9.00
C LYS A 82 3.41 10.44 8.26
N ASN A 83 3.33 9.13 8.49
CA ASN A 83 2.28 8.26 7.97
C ASN A 83 2.07 8.35 6.45
N TYR A 84 3.17 8.50 5.70
CA TYR A 84 3.18 8.88 4.30
C TYR A 84 2.39 7.93 3.40
N ILE A 85 1.53 8.50 2.56
CA ILE A 85 0.85 7.87 1.44
C ILE A 85 1.36 8.51 0.13
N GLY A 86 1.99 7.70 -0.72
CA GLY A 86 2.48 8.16 -2.02
C GLY A 86 1.41 8.15 -3.11
N ALA A 87 1.68 8.81 -4.24
CA ALA A 87 0.74 8.90 -5.35
C ALA A 87 0.23 7.53 -5.85
N ASN A 88 1.10 6.51 -5.95
CA ASN A 88 0.68 5.16 -6.36
C ASN A 88 -0.30 4.54 -5.34
N THR A 89 0.01 4.67 -4.05
CA THR A 89 -0.82 4.18 -2.95
C THR A 89 -2.14 4.93 -2.84
N PHE A 90 -2.16 6.21 -3.17
CA PHE A 90 -3.41 6.96 -3.26
C PHE A 90 -4.30 6.47 -4.42
N LEU A 91 -3.71 6.12 -5.58
CA LEU A 91 -4.46 5.47 -6.67
C LEU A 91 -5.00 4.09 -6.25
N GLU A 92 -4.21 3.30 -5.54
CA GLU A 92 -4.62 2.01 -4.97
C GLU A 92 -5.82 2.16 -4.02
N LEU A 93 -5.78 3.19 -3.15
CA LEU A 93 -6.87 3.52 -2.24
C LEU A 93 -8.17 3.87 -2.99
N GLY A 94 -8.08 4.77 -3.98
CA GLY A 94 -9.24 5.13 -4.79
C GLY A 94 -9.83 3.93 -5.54
N PHE A 95 -8.97 3.06 -6.08
CA PHE A 95 -9.40 1.84 -6.75
C PHE A 95 -10.05 0.83 -5.80
N ALA A 96 -9.47 0.62 -4.62
CA ALA A 96 -10.04 -0.24 -3.58
C ALA A 96 -11.42 0.28 -3.11
N HIS A 97 -11.57 1.60 -2.96
CA HIS A 97 -12.83 2.24 -2.60
C HIS A 97 -13.89 2.04 -3.67
N TYR A 98 -13.56 2.26 -4.95
CA TYR A 98 -14.46 2.02 -6.07
C TYR A 98 -14.97 0.56 -6.11
N LEU A 99 -14.11 -0.40 -5.76
CA LEU A 99 -14.46 -1.81 -5.70
C LEU A 99 -15.19 -2.23 -4.40
N GLY A 100 -15.42 -1.31 -3.46
CA GLY A 100 -16.08 -1.60 -2.19
C GLY A 100 -15.27 -2.51 -1.26
N LYS A 101 -13.93 -2.49 -1.38
CA LYS A 101 -13.05 -3.29 -0.50
C LYS A 101 -13.04 -2.72 0.91
N ARG A 102 -12.74 -3.56 1.90
CA ARG A 102 -12.36 -3.07 3.23
C ARG A 102 -10.99 -2.40 3.12
N ILE A 103 -10.84 -1.22 3.71
CA ILE A 103 -9.62 -0.42 3.60
C ILE A 103 -9.10 -0.18 5.00
N TYR A 104 -7.86 -0.61 5.24
CA TYR A 104 -7.15 -0.41 6.48
C TYR A 104 -5.90 0.45 6.26
N LEU A 105 -5.61 1.35 7.20
CA LEU A 105 -4.34 2.04 7.30
C LEU A 105 -3.59 1.50 8.51
N LEU A 106 -2.32 1.15 8.35
CA LEU A 106 -1.49 0.68 9.46
C LEU A 106 -1.34 1.79 10.52
N HIS A 107 -1.07 3.01 10.10
CA HIS A 107 -0.90 4.18 10.95
C HIS A 107 -2.00 5.22 10.67
N PRO A 108 -2.19 6.23 11.55
CA PRO A 108 -3.18 7.27 11.36
C PRO A 108 -3.08 7.97 10.00
N ILE A 109 -4.19 8.56 9.56
CA ILE A 109 -4.28 9.31 8.29
C ILE A 109 -3.15 10.36 8.23
N PRO A 110 -2.41 10.45 7.10
CA PRO A 110 -1.34 11.43 6.96
C PRO A 110 -1.84 12.87 6.96
N ASP A 111 -1.03 13.78 7.50
CA ASP A 111 -1.17 15.21 7.27
C ASP A 111 -0.54 15.58 5.91
N GLN A 112 -1.20 15.16 4.82
CA GLN A 112 -0.83 15.47 3.44
C GLN A 112 -1.98 16.24 2.79
N PRO A 113 -1.95 17.59 2.77
CA PRO A 113 -3.09 18.43 2.41
C PRO A 113 -3.73 18.14 1.05
N TYR A 114 -2.94 17.63 0.09
CA TYR A 114 -3.36 17.37 -1.28
C TYR A 114 -4.07 16.02 -1.48
N ILE A 115 -4.19 15.18 -0.44
CA ILE A 115 -4.97 13.92 -0.46
C ILE A 115 -5.88 13.77 0.76
N LEU A 116 -5.82 14.69 1.73
CA LEU A 116 -6.44 14.52 3.05
C LEU A 116 -7.96 14.37 2.95
N ASP A 117 -8.61 15.22 2.17
CA ASP A 117 -10.07 15.24 2.01
C ASP A 117 -10.57 13.90 1.43
N GLU A 118 -9.91 13.39 0.39
CA GLU A 118 -10.26 12.10 -0.20
C GLU A 118 -9.98 10.92 0.73
N VAL A 119 -8.85 10.91 1.45
CA VAL A 119 -8.54 9.83 2.40
C VAL A 119 -9.55 9.80 3.55
N LEU A 120 -9.98 10.97 4.04
CA LEU A 120 -11.06 11.07 5.04
C LEU A 120 -12.40 10.58 4.47
N ALA A 121 -12.74 10.98 3.24
CA ALA A 121 -13.99 10.58 2.58
C ALA A 121 -14.06 9.06 2.28
N ILE A 122 -12.92 8.42 2.02
CA ILE A 122 -12.83 6.97 1.82
C ILE A 122 -13.23 6.19 3.09
N GLY A 123 -13.04 6.76 4.28
CA GLY A 123 -13.46 6.15 5.54
C GLY A 123 -12.68 4.90 5.92
N ALA A 124 -11.35 4.92 5.74
CA ALA A 124 -10.49 3.78 6.09
C ALA A 124 -10.42 3.55 7.61
N SER A 125 -10.35 2.28 8.04
CA SER A 125 -10.11 1.91 9.44
C SER A 125 -8.62 2.00 9.79
N VAL A 126 -8.28 2.60 10.91
CA VAL A 126 -6.88 2.75 11.37
C VAL A 126 -6.55 1.64 12.37
N LEU A 127 -5.37 1.00 12.20
CA LEU A 127 -4.92 -0.12 13.03
C LEU A 127 -3.94 0.27 14.15
N ASP A 128 -3.60 1.56 14.27
CA ASP A 128 -2.71 2.12 15.30
C ASP A 128 -1.33 1.43 15.41
N GLY A 129 -0.80 0.99 14.28
CA GLY A 129 0.51 0.37 14.16
C GLY A 129 0.52 -1.13 14.46
N ASP A 130 -0.63 -1.74 14.76
CA ASP A 130 -0.72 -3.16 15.08
C ASP A 130 -1.75 -3.88 14.21
N VAL A 131 -1.24 -4.78 13.35
CA VAL A 131 -2.10 -5.64 12.53
C VAL A 131 -2.94 -6.62 13.33
N GLY A 132 -2.68 -6.81 14.62
CA GLY A 132 -3.57 -7.55 15.53
C GLY A 132 -4.96 -6.92 15.70
N ASN A 133 -5.15 -5.67 15.28
CA ASN A 133 -6.42 -4.96 15.31
C ASN A 133 -7.31 -5.18 14.07
N LEU A 134 -6.91 -6.08 13.16
CA LEU A 134 -7.69 -6.53 12.00
C LEU A 134 -8.82 -7.50 12.38
#